data_AF-A0AAP5NJG3-F1
#
_entry.id   AF-A0AAP5NJG3-F1
#
_cell.length_a   1.000
_cell.length_b   1.000
_cell.length_c   1.000
_cell.angle_alpha   90.00
_cell.angle_beta   90.00
_cell.angle_gamma   90.00
#
_symmetry.space_group_name_H-M   'P 1'
#
loop_
_entity.id
_entity.type
_entity.pdbx_description
1 polymer ?
#
loop_
_entity_poly.entity_id
_entity_poly.type
_entity_poly.pdbx_seq_one_letter_code
_entity_poly.pdbx_strand_id
1 'polypeptide(L)'
;MMYKKILLLPFSFYLVPYMHLSLAIDYLFDSLIGIFLFMIVTITIGFYAKKIHCISLLILGNIINILLSYTLIVLKSPLVELYHSSSPFIVAIPLIILFLFTQLTGIFWAHVLQKEGALSTDKGNKN
;
A
#
# COMPACT_ATOMS: atom_id res chain seq x y z
N MET A 1 -16.87 0.15 -21.24
CA MET A 1 -17.06 -0.16 -19.79
C MET A 1 -15.96 -1.06 -19.22
N MET A 2 -15.49 -2.09 -19.93
CA MET A 2 -14.49 -3.05 -19.45
C MET A 2 -13.08 -2.45 -19.21
N TYR A 3 -12.62 -1.56 -20.09
CA TYR A 3 -11.32 -0.89 -19.98
C TYR A 3 -11.16 -0.09 -18.67
N LYS A 4 -12.21 0.64 -18.26
CA LYS A 4 -12.22 1.37 -16.97
C LYS A 4 -12.13 0.42 -15.78
N LYS A 5 -12.71 -0.78 -15.84
CA LYS A 5 -12.63 -1.78 -14.76
C LYS A 5 -11.23 -2.38 -14.64
N ILE A 6 -10.57 -2.67 -15.76
CA ILE A 6 -9.18 -3.18 -15.79
C ILE A 6 -8.23 -2.16 -15.17
N LEU A 7 -8.44 -0.87 -15.45
CA LEU A 7 -7.63 0.22 -14.89
C LEU A 7 -7.69 0.29 -13.35
N LEU A 8 -8.80 -0.16 -12.75
CA LEU A 8 -9.04 -0.14 -11.31
C LEU A 8 -8.64 -1.44 -10.61
N LEU A 9 -8.28 -2.49 -11.36
CA LEU A 9 -7.93 -3.80 -10.83
C LEU A 9 -6.82 -3.76 -9.78
N PRO A 10 -5.76 -2.93 -9.89
CA PRO A 10 -4.74 -2.83 -8.84
C PRO A 10 -5.27 -2.42 -7.46
N PHE A 11 -6.43 -1.75 -7.37
CA PHE A 11 -7.01 -1.34 -6.08
C PHE A 11 -7.74 -2.49 -5.37
N SER A 12 -8.05 -3.60 -6.05
CA SER A 12 -8.59 -4.78 -5.36
C SER A 12 -7.58 -5.37 -4.37
N PHE A 13 -6.30 -5.04 -4.52
CA PHE A 13 -5.25 -5.37 -3.57
C PHE A 13 -5.58 -4.92 -2.13
N TYR A 14 -6.30 -3.81 -1.97
CA TYR A 14 -6.67 -3.30 -0.64
C TYR A 14 -7.65 -4.21 0.12
N LEU A 15 -8.32 -5.13 -0.57
CA LEU A 15 -9.15 -6.17 0.06
C LEU A 15 -8.29 -7.27 0.71
N VAL A 16 -7.03 -7.40 0.31
CA VAL A 16 -6.07 -8.29 0.96
C VAL A 16 -5.52 -7.54 2.18
N PRO A 17 -5.69 -8.04 3.41
CA PRO A 17 -5.20 -7.39 4.63
C PRO A 17 -3.68 -7.57 4.73
N TYR A 18 -2.93 -6.95 3.82
CA TYR A 18 -1.51 -7.17 3.63
C TYR A 18 -0.69 -6.80 4.87
N MET A 19 -1.20 -5.91 5.74
CA MET A 19 -0.55 -5.61 7.01
C MET A 19 -0.62 -6.80 7.97
N HIS A 20 -1.81 -7.38 8.14
CA HIS A 20 -1.97 -8.60 8.91
C HIS A 20 -1.15 -9.75 8.32
N LEU A 21 -1.13 -9.88 6.99
CA LEU A 21 -0.36 -10.92 6.31
C LEU A 21 1.15 -10.72 6.48
N SER A 22 1.64 -9.47 6.44
CA SER A 22 3.05 -9.15 6.68
C SER A 22 3.47 -9.59 8.08
N LEU A 23 2.67 -9.26 9.09
CA LEU A 23 2.92 -9.66 10.48
C LEU A 23 2.84 -11.17 10.67
N ALA A 24 1.90 -11.83 9.98
CA ALA A 24 1.77 -13.27 10.02
C ALA A 24 2.99 -13.97 9.37
N ILE A 25 3.51 -13.45 8.26
CA ILE A 25 4.71 -14.01 7.61
C ILE A 25 5.95 -13.81 8.47
N ASP A 26 6.13 -12.59 8.99
CA ASP A 26 7.23 -12.26 9.89
C ASP A 26 7.27 -13.20 11.09
N TYR A 27 6.10 -13.44 11.70
CA TYR A 27 5.99 -14.30 12.87
C TYR A 27 6.09 -15.81 12.55
N LEU A 28 5.39 -16.31 11.53
CA LEU A 28 5.32 -17.76 11.26
C LEU A 28 6.59 -18.31 10.61
N PHE A 29 7.37 -17.46 9.94
CA PHE A 29 8.54 -17.86 9.18
C PHE A 29 9.81 -17.13 9.62
N ASP A 30 9.78 -16.35 10.71
CA ASP A 30 10.87 -15.48 11.18
C ASP A 30 11.48 -14.65 10.03
N SER A 31 10.62 -14.10 9.17
CA SER A 31 11.02 -13.57 7.88
C SER A 31 10.38 -12.22 7.54
N LEU A 32 11.23 -11.21 7.41
CA LEU A 32 10.86 -9.87 6.95
C LEU A 32 10.47 -9.79 5.47
N ILE A 33 10.53 -10.92 4.73
CA ILE A 33 10.26 -10.94 3.28
C ILE A 33 8.86 -10.42 2.95
N GLY A 34 7.87 -10.69 3.80
CA GLY A 34 6.51 -10.17 3.64
C GLY A 34 6.51 -8.64 3.65
N ILE A 35 7.21 -8.03 4.60
CA ILE A 35 7.31 -6.58 4.74
C ILE A 35 7.95 -5.97 3.48
N PHE A 36 9.09 -6.50 3.03
CA PHE A 36 9.77 -6.00 1.82
C PHE A 36 8.91 -6.15 0.57
N LEU A 37 8.26 -7.30 0.40
CA LEU A 37 7.36 -7.55 -0.73
C LEU A 37 6.24 -6.50 -0.76
N PHE A 38 5.57 -6.29 0.38
CA PHE A 38 4.48 -5.35 0.45
C PHE A 38 4.92 -3.90 0.35
N MET A 39 6.14 -3.55 0.76
CA MET A 39 6.73 -2.23 0.47
C MET A 39 6.86 -1.98 -1.05
N ILE A 40 7.31 -2.96 -1.82
CA ILE A 40 7.41 -2.81 -3.29
C ILE A 40 6.03 -2.64 -3.90
N VAL A 41 5.05 -3.44 -3.43
CA VAL A 41 3.67 -3.34 -3.90
C VAL A 41 3.06 -1.99 -3.57
N THR A 42 3.25 -1.48 -2.35
CA THR A 42 2.70 -0.18 -1.93
C THR A 42 3.31 0.99 -2.70
N ILE A 43 4.63 0.99 -2.96
CA ILE A 43 5.27 1.98 -3.85
C ILE A 43 4.60 1.95 -5.24
N THR A 44 4.44 0.75 -5.81
CA THR A 44 3.89 0.58 -7.16
C THR A 44 2.44 1.06 -7.24
N ILE A 45 1.62 0.74 -6.24
CA ILE A 45 0.21 1.17 -6.18
C ILE A 45 0.11 2.68 -5.99
N GLY A 46 0.94 3.29 -5.12
CA GLY A 46 0.98 4.74 -4.94
C GLY A 46 1.34 5.47 -6.23
N PHE A 47 2.36 4.98 -6.93
CA PHE A 47 2.76 5.49 -8.24
C PHE A 47 1.62 5.39 -9.26
N TYR A 48 1.01 4.21 -9.35
CA TYR A 48 -0.07 3.95 -10.30
C TYR A 48 -1.30 4.82 -10.03
N ALA A 49 -1.72 4.95 -8.77
CA ALA A 49 -2.87 5.77 -8.39
C ALA A 49 -2.68 7.25 -8.75
N LYS A 50 -1.46 7.77 -8.57
CA LYS A 50 -1.13 9.13 -9.03
C LYS A 50 -1.18 9.23 -10.55
N LYS A 51 -0.63 8.25 -11.27
CA LYS A 51 -0.60 8.22 -12.74
C LYS A 51 -2.00 8.32 -13.36
N ILE A 52 -2.99 7.67 -12.75
CA ILE A 52 -4.39 7.65 -13.23
C ILE A 52 -5.31 8.68 -12.54
N HIS A 53 -4.76 9.56 -11.69
CA HIS A 53 -5.52 10.54 -10.90
C HIS A 53 -6.58 9.95 -9.95
N CYS A 54 -6.39 8.73 -9.45
CA CYS A 54 -7.33 8.05 -8.53
C CYS A 54 -6.82 8.04 -7.07
N ILE A 55 -6.36 9.18 -6.56
CA ILE A 55 -5.85 9.29 -5.18
C ILE A 55 -6.95 9.05 -4.14
N SER A 56 -8.20 9.47 -4.39
CA SER A 56 -9.30 9.22 -3.44
C SER A 56 -9.57 7.72 -3.24
N LEU A 57 -9.40 6.91 -4.29
CA LEU A 57 -9.56 5.46 -4.21
C LEU A 57 -8.40 4.79 -3.45
N LEU A 58 -7.19 5.35 -3.59
CA LEU A 58 -6.03 4.95 -2.78
C LEU A 58 -6.29 5.18 -1.30
N ILE A 59 -6.80 6.37 -0.93
CA ILE A 59 -7.13 6.71 0.46
C ILE A 59 -8.20 5.75 1.00
N LEU A 60 -9.29 5.54 0.25
CA LEU A 60 -10.35 4.61 0.63
C LEU A 60 -9.82 3.18 0.82
N GLY A 61 -8.97 2.72 -0.11
CA GLY A 61 -8.35 1.40 -0.04
C GLY A 61 -7.50 1.22 1.22
N ASN A 62 -6.69 2.22 1.59
CA ASN A 62 -5.92 2.17 2.82
C ASN A 62 -6.82 2.11 4.07
N ILE A 63 -7.89 2.89 4.11
CA ILE A 63 -8.85 2.85 5.23
C ILE A 63 -9.45 1.44 5.35
N ILE A 64 -9.92 0.86 4.25
CA ILE A 64 -10.47 -0.50 4.21
C ILE A 64 -9.44 -1.51 4.70
N ASN A 65 -8.18 -1.38 4.26
CA ASN A 65 -7.11 -2.29 4.64
C ASN A 65 -6.78 -2.23 6.13
N ILE A 66 -6.70 -1.03 6.69
CA ILE A 66 -6.45 -0.79 8.11
C ILE A 66 -7.58 -1.40 8.93
N LEU A 67 -8.83 -1.15 8.55
CA LEU A 67 -10.00 -1.71 9.23
C LEU A 67 -10.00 -3.24 9.16
N LEU A 68 -9.81 -3.83 7.96
CA LEU A 68 -9.75 -5.29 7.80
C LEU A 68 -8.61 -5.92 8.61
N SER A 69 -7.42 -5.32 8.56
CA SER A 69 -6.26 -5.81 9.31
C SER A 69 -6.48 -5.72 10.82
N TYR A 70 -7.07 -4.62 11.30
CA TYR A 70 -7.42 -4.44 12.71
C TYR A 70 -8.48 -5.46 13.15
N THR A 71 -9.55 -5.62 12.37
CA THR A 71 -10.60 -6.61 12.61
C THR A 71 -10.03 -8.03 12.66
N LEU A 72 -9.09 -8.38 11.79
CA LEU A 72 -8.44 -9.70 11.78
C LEU A 72 -7.50 -9.91 12.98
N ILE A 73 -6.76 -8.89 13.40
CA ILE A 73 -5.97 -8.95 14.62
C ILE A 73 -6.88 -9.21 15.83
N VAL A 74 -8.04 -8.54 15.91
CA VAL A 74 -9.00 -8.71 17.01
C VAL A 74 -9.72 -10.06 16.96
N LEU A 75 -10.13 -10.53 15.78
CA LEU A 75 -10.90 -11.78 15.62
C LEU A 75 -10.03 -13.04 15.72
N LYS A 76 -8.78 -13.01 15.23
CA LYS A 76 -7.85 -14.13 15.36
C LYS A 76 -6.96 -13.94 16.59
N SER A 77 -7.46 -14.50 17.71
CA SER A 77 -6.73 -14.68 18.98
C SER A 77 -5.28 -15.15 18.87
N PRO A 78 -4.85 -16.04 17.93
CA PRO A 78 -3.46 -16.50 17.94
C PRO A 78 -2.44 -15.37 17.83
N LEU A 79 -2.62 -14.30 17.05
CA LEU A 79 -1.63 -13.20 17.05
C LEU A 79 -1.67 -12.34 18.32
N VAL A 80 -2.82 -12.23 18.97
CA VAL A 80 -3.00 -11.49 20.23
C VAL A 80 -2.40 -12.26 21.40
N GLU A 81 -2.59 -13.58 21.42
CA GLU A 81 -1.99 -14.49 22.39
C GLU A 81 -0.48 -14.65 22.12
N LEU A 82 -0.04 -14.83 20.87
CA LEU A 82 1.35 -15.17 20.52
C LEU A 82 2.35 -14.00 20.66
N TYR A 83 1.91 -12.74 20.60
CA TYR A 83 2.76 -11.56 20.90
C TYR A 83 2.88 -11.25 22.41
N HIS A 84 2.35 -12.13 23.27
CA HIS A 84 2.57 -12.43 24.70
C HIS A 84 3.05 -11.37 25.75
N SER A 85 3.34 -10.13 25.41
CA SER A 85 3.64 -9.06 26.38
C SER A 85 3.30 -7.65 25.88
N SER A 86 3.16 -7.48 24.57
CA SER A 86 2.94 -6.20 23.92
C SER A 86 1.67 -6.27 23.09
N SER A 87 0.81 -5.25 23.23
CA SER A 87 -0.38 -5.13 22.40
C SER A 87 0.00 -5.29 20.92
N PRO A 88 -0.68 -6.16 20.13
CA PRO A 88 -0.37 -6.39 18.72
C PRO A 88 -0.48 -5.10 17.87
N PHE A 89 -1.12 -4.07 18.43
CA PHE A 89 -1.16 -2.73 17.85
C PHE A 89 0.18 -1.99 17.89
N ILE A 90 1.09 -2.31 18.83
CA ILE A 90 2.42 -1.71 18.94
C ILE A 90 3.26 -2.01 17.70
N VAL A 91 3.10 -3.19 17.10
CA VAL A 91 3.82 -3.58 15.88
C VAL A 91 3.03 -3.17 14.63
N ALA A 92 1.69 -3.26 14.67
CA ALA A 92 0.86 -2.89 13.54
C ALA A 92 0.92 -1.40 13.18
N ILE A 93 0.98 -0.49 14.16
CA ILE A 93 0.99 0.97 13.93
C ILE A 93 2.25 1.42 13.15
N PRO A 94 3.48 1.08 13.57
CA PRO A 94 4.68 1.39 12.78
C PRO A 94 4.62 0.82 11.36
N LEU A 95 4.04 -0.37 11.20
CA LEU A 95 3.91 -1.01 9.90
C LEU A 95 2.91 -0.29 8.99
N ILE A 96 1.79 0.19 9.54
CA ILE A 96 0.85 1.09 8.83
C ILE A 96 1.60 2.33 8.33
N ILE A 97 2.34 2.98 9.21
CA ILE A 97 3.08 4.20 8.89
C ILE A 97 4.09 3.93 7.78
N LEU A 98 4.83 2.82 7.87
CA LEU A 98 5.80 2.40 6.84
C LEU A 98 5.13 2.19 5.48
N PHE A 99 3.99 1.49 5.44
CA PHE A 99 3.26 1.25 4.20
C PHE A 99 2.66 2.53 3.61
N LEU A 100 2.19 3.46 4.44
CA LEU A 100 1.74 4.77 3.96
C LEU A 100 2.91 5.60 3.41
N PHE A 101 4.05 5.62 4.10
CA PHE A 101 5.25 6.32 3.62
C PHE A 101 5.73 5.77 2.28
N THR A 102 5.78 4.46 2.12
CA THR A 102 6.16 3.83 0.85
C THR A 102 5.19 4.18 -0.28
N GLN A 103 3.87 4.21 -0.04
CA GLN A 103 2.92 4.72 -1.06
C GLN A 103 3.18 6.20 -1.41
N LEU A 104 3.48 7.04 -0.42
CA LEU A 104 3.81 8.45 -0.66
C LEU A 104 5.04 8.60 -1.55
N THR A 105 6.07 7.76 -1.36
CA THR A 105 7.23 7.77 -2.26
C THR A 105 6.85 7.42 -3.70
N GLY A 106 5.95 6.45 -3.91
CA GLY A 106 5.42 6.13 -5.24
C GLY A 106 4.67 7.30 -5.87
N ILE A 107 3.81 7.97 -5.10
CA ILE A 107 3.08 9.17 -5.54
C ILE A 107 4.06 10.29 -5.94
N PHE A 108 5.08 10.52 -5.11
CA PHE A 108 6.10 11.53 -5.36
C PHE A 108 6.81 11.30 -6.70
N TRP A 109 7.31 10.08 -6.93
CA TRP A 109 7.99 9.74 -8.17
C TRP A 109 7.08 9.82 -9.40
N ALA A 110 5.81 9.41 -9.28
CA ALA A 110 4.84 9.59 -10.36
C ALA A 110 4.64 11.06 -10.73
N HIS A 111 4.62 11.94 -9.74
CA HIS A 111 4.48 13.39 -9.97
C HIS A 111 5.71 13.97 -10.68
N VAL A 112 6.92 13.63 -10.22
CA VAL A 112 8.19 14.09 -10.82
C VAL A 112 8.26 13.68 -12.29
N LEU A 113 8.04 12.41 -12.60
CA LEU A 113 8.14 11.89 -13.97
C LEU A 113 7.06 12.47 -14.90
N GLN A 114 5.84 12.70 -14.41
CA GLN A 114 4.79 13.35 -15.21
C GLN A 114 5.16 14.80 -15.56
N LYS A 115 5.76 15.53 -14.61
CA LYS A 115 6.19 16.92 -14.82
C LYS A 115 7.33 16.99 -15.85
N GLU A 116 8.29 16.08 -15.77
CA GLU A 116 9.40 16.00 -16.73
C GLU A 116 8.91 15.65 -18.14
N GLY A 117 7.98 14.69 -18.28
CA GLY A 117 7.38 14.34 -19.56
C GLY A 117 6.62 15.50 -20.21
N ALA A 118 5.88 16.28 -19.42
CA ALA A 118 5.17 17.45 -19.90
C ALA A 118 6.13 18.56 -20.38
N LEU A 119 7.21 18.82 -19.63
CA LEU A 119 8.22 19.83 -19.98
C LEU A 119 8.98 19.48 -21.27
N SER A 120 9.25 18.19 -21.47
CA SER A 120 9.92 17.67 -22.68
C SER A 120 9.07 17.89 -23.95
N THR A 121 7.76 17.71 -23.83
CA THR A 121 6.81 17.87 -24.94
C THR A 121 6.65 19.34 -25.35
N ASP A 122 6.62 20.27 -24.38
CA ASP A 122 6.54 21.72 -24.66
C ASP A 122 7.77 22.24 -25.41
N LYS A 123 8.96 21.73 -25.10
CA LYS A 123 10.20 22.09 -25.81
C LYS A 123 10.26 21.52 -27.24
N GLY A 124 9.72 20.33 -27.47
CA GLY A 124 9.68 19.72 -28.80
C GLY A 124 8.71 20.38 -29.77
N ASN A 125 7.67 21.07 -29.27
CA ASN A 125 6.65 21.74 -30.08
C ASN A 125 6.97 23.23 -30.37
N LYS A 126 8.08 23.75 -29.81
CA LYS A 126 8.57 25.12 -30.00
C LYS A 126 9.79 25.23 -30.91
N ASN A 127 10.29 24.09 -31.41
CA ASN A 127 11.35 24.00 -32.42
C ASN A 127 10.75 23.53 -33.74
#